data_AF-A0A3S4GIA0-F1
#
_entry.id   AF-A0A3S4GIA0-F1
#
_cell.length_a   1.000
_cell.length_b   1.000
_cell.length_c   1.000
_cell.angle_alpha   90.00
_cell.angle_beta   90.00
_cell.angle_gamma   90.00
#
_symmetry.space_group_name_H-M   'P 1'
#
loop_
_entity.id
_entity.type
_entity.pdbx_description
1 polymer ?
#
loop_
_entity_poly.entity_id
_entity_poly.type
_entity_poly.pdbx_seq_one_letter_code
_entity_poly.pdbx_strand_id
1 'polypeptide(L)'
;MQHQLVELGYGASAHGGGTSVAFNLQPRPTGQLLIGSSRQFDNRERELDLPLLAQMLDRARHFVPALATLNIIRCWSGLRAASKDGNPLIGPHPARRGVWLALGHEGLGVTTAPATAELLAAQILDERSPLAPDAWLPGTFVSTGGDCMKATLNITVDGQPLTVPEGISVAAALALTGDPTTRQAVNGELRAPFCGMGRLPGVPDRRRRPSGAGLSDPVPGRYANRKEPR
;
A
#
# COMPACT_ATOMS: atom_id res chain seq x y z
N MET A 1 4.05 25.40 8.28
CA MET A 1 2.96 24.55 8.81
C MET A 1 3.53 23.16 9.11
N GLN A 2 3.46 22.69 10.35
CA GLN A 2 4.12 21.44 10.80
C GLN A 2 3.13 20.32 11.18
N HIS A 3 1.84 20.65 11.29
CA HIS A 3 0.81 19.71 11.71
C HIS A 3 -0.03 19.24 10.54
N GLN A 4 -0.46 17.97 10.61
CA GLN A 4 -1.49 17.45 9.74
C GLN A 4 -2.83 18.07 10.12
N LEU A 5 -3.62 18.49 9.13
CA LEU A 5 -5.01 18.87 9.33
C LEU A 5 -5.90 17.84 8.65
N VAL A 6 -6.94 17.41 9.35
CA VAL A 6 -7.98 16.53 8.81
C VAL A 6 -9.32 17.10 9.21
N GLU A 7 -10.22 17.15 8.26
CA GLU A 7 -11.60 17.54 8.51
C GLU A 7 -12.31 16.47 9.35
N LEU A 8 -13.05 16.87 10.38
CA LEU A 8 -13.81 15.91 11.22
C LEU A 8 -14.83 15.09 10.39
N GLY A 9 -15.45 15.71 9.38
CA GLY A 9 -16.38 15.06 8.45
C GLY A 9 -15.75 13.97 7.58
N TYR A 10 -14.41 13.86 7.55
CA TYR A 10 -13.68 12.87 6.77
C TYR A 10 -14.12 11.43 7.09
N GLY A 11 -14.42 11.13 8.35
CA GLY A 11 -14.92 9.81 8.75
C GLY A 11 -16.28 9.47 8.14
N ALA A 12 -17.20 10.43 8.07
CA ALA A 12 -18.53 10.22 7.47
C ALA A 12 -18.44 10.09 5.94
N SER A 13 -17.60 10.91 5.29
CA SER A 13 -17.33 10.83 3.85
C SER A 13 -16.63 9.52 3.45
N ALA A 14 -15.88 8.90 4.36
CA ALA A 14 -15.21 7.63 4.12
C ALA A 14 -16.17 6.43 4.09
N HIS A 15 -17.36 6.51 4.70
CA HIS A 15 -18.30 5.38 4.81
C HIS A 15 -19.59 5.54 3.97
N GLY A 16 -19.76 6.64 3.24
CA GLY A 16 -20.91 6.85 2.34
C GLY A 16 -20.75 6.12 1.00
N GLY A 17 -21.85 5.75 0.34
CA GLY A 17 -21.85 4.97 -0.91
C GLY A 17 -21.74 5.77 -2.22
N GLY A 18 -21.45 7.07 -2.15
CA GLY A 18 -21.36 7.97 -3.31
C GLY A 18 -20.02 8.68 -3.41
N THR A 19 -19.80 9.38 -4.52
CA THR A 19 -18.62 10.23 -4.69
C THR A 19 -18.53 11.25 -3.57
N SER A 20 -17.39 11.32 -2.89
CA SER A 20 -17.19 12.20 -1.76
C SER A 20 -15.83 12.89 -1.80
N VAL A 21 -15.76 14.06 -1.18
CA VAL A 21 -14.53 14.83 -0.97
C VAL A 21 -14.43 15.16 0.51
N ALA A 22 -13.26 14.93 1.08
CA ALA A 22 -12.95 15.35 2.44
C ALA A 22 -11.55 15.96 2.49
N PHE A 23 -11.34 16.91 3.39
CA PHE A 23 -10.07 17.61 3.50
C PHE A 23 -9.08 16.90 4.43
N ASN A 24 -7.88 16.66 3.91
CA ASN A 24 -6.70 16.15 4.62
C ASN A 24 -5.46 16.82 4.03
N LEU A 25 -4.68 17.47 4.87
CA LEU A 25 -3.45 18.17 4.50
C LEU A 25 -2.29 17.64 5.33
N GLN A 26 -1.29 17.07 4.66
CA GLN A 26 -0.13 16.45 5.29
C GLN A 26 1.16 17.17 4.86
N PRO A 27 1.79 17.95 5.76
CA PRO A 27 3.10 18.51 5.48
C PRO A 27 4.15 17.40 5.42
N ARG A 28 5.14 17.57 4.53
CA ARG A 28 6.30 16.68 4.41
C ARG A 28 7.56 17.38 4.95
N PRO A 29 8.56 16.64 5.45
CA PRO A 29 9.82 17.22 5.92
C PRO A 29 10.57 18.05 4.87
N THR A 30 10.30 17.80 3.59
CA THR A 30 10.84 18.52 2.42
C THR A 30 10.15 19.87 2.15
N GLY A 31 9.15 20.27 2.95
CA GLY A 31 8.35 21.48 2.75
C GLY A 31 7.18 21.32 1.78
N GLN A 32 7.07 20.17 1.12
CA GLN A 32 5.92 19.84 0.26
C GLN A 32 4.66 19.60 1.10
N LEU A 33 3.50 19.89 0.52
CA LEU A 33 2.20 19.62 1.13
C LEU A 33 1.44 18.60 0.29
N LEU A 34 0.93 17.55 0.94
CA LEU A 34 0.00 16.61 0.30
C LEU A 34 -1.43 16.99 0.66
N ILE A 35 -2.28 17.12 -0.35
CA ILE A 35 -3.70 17.43 -0.21
C ILE A 35 -4.49 16.21 -0.70
N GLY A 36 -5.39 15.73 0.13
CA GLY A 36 -6.33 14.66 -0.19
C GLY A 36 -7.64 14.86 0.57
N SER A 37 -8.63 13.99 0.43
CA SER A 37 -8.79 13.03 -0.66
C SER A 37 -10.23 12.97 -1.10
N SER A 38 -10.44 12.54 -2.34
CA SER A 38 -11.75 12.11 -2.82
C SER A 38 -11.92 10.59 -2.71
N ARG A 39 -13.18 10.14 -2.80
CA ARG A 39 -13.56 8.73 -2.92
C ARG A 39 -14.59 8.61 -4.02
N GLN A 40 -14.43 7.61 -4.89
CA GLN A 40 -15.38 7.21 -5.92
C GLN A 40 -15.56 5.69 -5.81
N PHE A 41 -16.80 5.22 -5.95
CA PHE A 41 -17.14 3.80 -5.92
C PHE A 41 -17.37 3.29 -7.33
N ASP A 42 -17.14 2.00 -7.54
CA ASP A 42 -17.32 1.31 -8.82
C ASP A 42 -16.60 1.94 -10.02
N ASN A 43 -15.61 2.80 -9.76
CA ASN A 43 -14.75 3.42 -10.76
C ASN A 43 -13.39 2.71 -10.79
N ARG A 44 -12.98 2.27 -11.97
CA ARG A 44 -11.68 1.62 -12.23
C ARG A 44 -10.71 2.52 -13.00
N GLU A 45 -11.16 3.68 -13.42
CA GLU A 45 -10.37 4.65 -14.15
C GLU A 45 -9.29 5.25 -13.24
N ARG A 46 -8.15 5.58 -13.85
CA ARG A 46 -7.02 6.23 -13.19
C ARG A 46 -6.76 7.63 -13.73
N GLU A 47 -7.67 8.11 -14.58
CA GLU A 47 -7.63 9.48 -15.05
C GLU A 47 -8.04 10.42 -13.91
N LEU A 48 -7.65 11.69 -14.07
CA LEU A 48 -8.03 12.72 -13.11
C LEU A 48 -9.42 13.24 -13.47
N ASP A 49 -10.36 13.08 -12.54
CA ASP A 49 -11.63 13.79 -12.57
C ASP A 49 -11.38 15.26 -12.19
N LEU A 50 -11.29 16.13 -13.21
CA LEU A 50 -10.97 17.55 -13.02
C LEU A 50 -12.03 18.30 -12.18
N PRO A 51 -13.36 18.10 -12.40
CA PRO A 51 -14.37 18.64 -11.49
C PRO A 51 -14.19 18.22 -10.03
N LEU A 52 -13.85 16.95 -9.77
CA LEU A 52 -13.63 16.45 -8.42
C LEU A 52 -12.35 17.03 -7.79
N LEU A 53 -11.29 17.17 -8.59
CA LEU A 53 -10.06 17.84 -8.19
C LEU A 53 -10.32 19.31 -7.83
N ALA A 54 -11.13 20.04 -8.63
CA ALA A 54 -11.49 21.41 -8.33
C ALA A 54 -12.22 21.53 -6.98
N GLN A 55 -13.18 20.63 -6.72
CA GLN A 55 -13.88 20.57 -5.42
C GLN A 55 -12.93 20.30 -4.25
N MET A 56 -11.94 19.41 -4.42
CA MET A 56 -10.89 19.17 -3.42
C MET A 56 -10.07 20.43 -3.14
N LEU A 57 -9.68 21.15 -4.18
CA LEU A 57 -8.87 22.38 -4.06
C LEU A 57 -9.67 23.52 -3.42
N ASP A 58 -10.94 23.70 -3.78
CA ASP A 58 -11.82 24.69 -3.16
C ASP A 58 -12.01 24.42 -1.67
N ARG A 59 -12.23 23.15 -1.30
CA ARG A 59 -12.31 22.75 0.10
C ARG A 59 -11.00 23.00 0.85
N ALA A 60 -9.86 22.67 0.25
CA ALA A 60 -8.55 22.95 0.84
C ALA A 60 -8.31 24.46 1.04
N ARG A 61 -8.68 25.29 0.05
CA ARG A 61 -8.60 26.77 0.15
C ARG A 61 -9.53 27.32 1.23
N HIS A 62 -10.68 26.71 1.45
CA HIS A 62 -11.60 27.12 2.51
C HIS A 62 -10.97 26.94 3.91
N PHE A 63 -10.34 25.79 4.17
CA PHE A 63 -9.68 25.54 5.46
C PHE A 63 -8.33 26.27 5.60
N VAL A 64 -7.57 26.39 4.51
CA VAL A 64 -6.24 27.00 4.53
C VAL A 64 -6.09 27.95 3.31
N PRO A 65 -6.55 29.20 3.42
CA PRO A 65 -6.56 30.15 2.29
C PRO A 65 -5.17 30.39 1.67
N ALA A 66 -4.11 30.30 2.48
CA ALA A 66 -2.72 30.48 2.01
C ALA A 66 -2.32 29.47 0.92
N LEU A 67 -2.98 28.30 0.83
CA LEU A 67 -2.74 27.31 -0.23
C LEU A 67 -2.99 27.87 -1.64
N ALA A 68 -3.85 28.90 -1.76
CA ALA A 68 -4.14 29.57 -3.02
C ALA A 68 -2.92 30.22 -3.69
N THR A 69 -1.85 30.44 -2.93
CA THR A 69 -0.61 31.09 -3.40
C THR A 69 0.48 30.09 -3.79
N LEU A 70 0.24 28.79 -3.62
CA LEU A 70 1.22 27.75 -3.86
C LEU A 70 1.08 27.13 -5.25
N ASN A 71 2.20 26.63 -5.78
CA ASN A 71 2.21 25.89 -7.03
C ASN A 71 1.84 24.42 -6.81
N ILE A 72 0.98 23.90 -7.68
CA ILE A 72 0.73 22.45 -7.76
C ILE A 72 1.90 21.81 -8.51
N ILE A 73 2.60 20.90 -7.83
CA ILE A 73 3.73 20.17 -8.42
C ILE A 73 3.25 18.92 -9.18
N ARG A 74 2.19 18.26 -8.68
CA ARG A 74 1.66 17.01 -9.26
C ARG A 74 0.25 16.73 -8.74
N CYS A 75 -0.58 16.14 -9.61
CA CYS A 75 -1.86 15.52 -9.27
C CYS A 75 -1.85 14.05 -9.72
N TRP A 76 -2.52 13.17 -8.98
CA TRP A 76 -2.71 11.77 -9.36
C TRP A 76 -3.94 11.20 -8.66
N SER A 77 -4.52 10.14 -9.24
CA SER A 77 -5.53 9.29 -8.60
C SER A 77 -4.94 7.90 -8.34
N GLY A 78 -5.62 7.12 -7.51
CA GLY A 78 -5.20 5.77 -7.14
C GLY A 78 -6.39 4.91 -6.75
N LEU A 79 -6.30 3.61 -7.03
CA LEU A 79 -7.35 2.64 -6.72
C LEU A 79 -7.12 2.07 -5.31
N ARG A 80 -8.20 1.98 -4.54
CA ARG A 80 -8.18 1.38 -3.21
C ARG A 80 -8.81 -0.01 -3.30
N ALA A 81 -8.06 -1.03 -2.92
CA ALA A 81 -8.57 -2.40 -2.89
C ALA A 81 -9.44 -2.57 -1.64
N ALA A 82 -10.75 -2.50 -1.80
CA ALA A 82 -11.72 -2.80 -0.73
C ALA A 82 -12.30 -4.21 -0.93
N SER A 83 -12.60 -4.89 0.17
CA SER A 83 -13.44 -6.08 0.18
C SER A 83 -14.93 -5.69 0.15
N LYS A 84 -15.80 -6.67 -0.06
CA LYS A 84 -17.25 -6.47 -0.14
C LYS A 84 -17.85 -5.93 1.17
N ASP A 85 -17.33 -6.35 2.31
CA ASP A 85 -17.82 -5.97 3.64
C ASP A 85 -16.96 -4.88 4.31
N GLY A 86 -15.90 -4.42 3.62
CA GLY A 86 -14.97 -3.42 4.13
C GLY A 86 -13.86 -3.94 5.03
N ASN A 87 -13.83 -5.24 5.38
CA ASN A 87 -12.78 -5.85 6.18
C ASN A 87 -11.66 -6.45 5.31
N PRO A 88 -10.38 -6.32 5.69
CA PRO A 88 -9.32 -6.98 4.94
C PRO A 88 -9.43 -8.51 5.05
N LEU A 89 -8.94 -9.19 4.01
CA LEU A 89 -8.79 -10.64 3.97
C LEU A 89 -7.35 -10.99 4.31
N ILE A 90 -7.16 -11.57 5.50
CA ILE A 90 -5.86 -11.87 6.10
C ILE A 90 -5.85 -13.33 6.57
N GLY A 91 -5.06 -14.17 5.90
CA GLY A 91 -4.91 -15.58 6.29
C GLY A 91 -4.85 -16.55 5.11
N PRO A 92 -4.96 -17.86 5.37
CA PRO A 92 -4.83 -18.86 4.32
C PRO A 92 -6.02 -18.82 3.35
N HIS A 93 -5.75 -19.13 2.09
CA HIS A 93 -6.80 -19.30 1.09
C HIS A 93 -7.61 -20.57 1.39
N PRO A 94 -8.95 -20.53 1.45
CA PRO A 94 -9.75 -21.64 1.97
C PRO A 94 -9.69 -22.90 1.10
N ALA A 95 -9.53 -22.74 -0.22
CA ALA A 95 -9.48 -23.86 -1.16
C ALA A 95 -8.07 -24.17 -1.72
N ARG A 96 -7.03 -23.37 -1.41
CA ARG A 96 -5.72 -23.47 -2.08
C ARG A 96 -4.61 -23.54 -1.04
N ARG A 97 -4.08 -24.74 -0.82
CA ARG A 97 -3.01 -24.99 0.14
C ARG A 97 -1.76 -24.17 -0.23
N GLY A 98 -1.16 -23.52 0.78
CA GLY A 98 0.07 -22.74 0.61
C GLY A 98 -0.13 -21.32 0.06
N VAL A 99 -1.37 -20.93 -0.29
CA VAL A 99 -1.69 -19.55 -0.70
C VAL A 99 -2.18 -18.76 0.51
N TRP A 100 -1.61 -17.58 0.70
CA TRP A 100 -1.95 -16.66 1.79
C TRP A 100 -2.45 -15.32 1.24
N LEU A 101 -3.45 -14.75 1.88
CA LEU A 101 -4.09 -13.50 1.48
C LEU A 101 -3.76 -12.38 2.46
N ALA A 102 -3.52 -11.19 1.91
CA ALA A 102 -3.26 -9.95 2.63
C ALA A 102 -3.76 -8.78 1.77
N LEU A 103 -5.08 -8.68 1.60
CA LEU A 103 -5.70 -7.74 0.66
C LEU A 103 -6.99 -7.14 1.22
N GLY A 104 -7.54 -6.14 0.54
CA GLY A 104 -8.82 -5.53 0.93
C GLY A 104 -8.71 -4.41 1.98
N HIS A 105 -7.50 -3.94 2.31
CA HIS A 105 -7.27 -2.91 3.34
C HIS A 105 -7.71 -1.48 2.97
N GLU A 106 -8.29 -1.27 1.80
CA GLU A 106 -8.77 0.03 1.33
C GLU A 106 -7.66 1.11 1.44
N GLY A 107 -7.96 2.25 2.07
CA GLY A 107 -7.06 3.37 2.32
C GLY A 107 -6.28 3.25 3.62
N LEU A 108 -6.45 2.16 4.38
CA LEU A 108 -5.76 1.90 5.64
C LEU A 108 -4.59 0.92 5.50
N GLY A 109 -4.29 0.44 4.29
CA GLY A 109 -3.26 -0.58 4.05
C GLY A 109 -1.89 -0.24 4.62
N VAL A 110 -1.44 1.01 4.53
CA VAL A 110 -0.15 1.43 5.10
C VAL A 110 -0.17 1.35 6.61
N THR A 111 -1.21 1.88 7.24
CA THR A 111 -1.37 1.91 8.70
C THR A 111 -1.46 0.50 9.29
N THR A 112 -2.14 -0.40 8.59
CA THR A 112 -2.46 -1.76 9.06
C THR A 112 -1.46 -2.82 8.59
N ALA A 113 -0.49 -2.46 7.74
CA ALA A 113 0.51 -3.40 7.21
C ALA A 113 1.32 -4.12 8.31
N PRO A 114 1.83 -3.46 9.38
CA PRO A 114 2.59 -4.15 10.42
C PRO A 114 1.77 -5.21 11.15
N ALA A 115 0.54 -4.85 11.58
CA ALA A 115 -0.37 -5.79 12.23
C ALA A 115 -0.76 -6.96 11.31
N THR A 116 -0.96 -6.69 10.01
CA THR A 116 -1.23 -7.73 9.01
C THR A 116 -0.06 -8.70 8.89
N ALA A 117 1.18 -8.19 8.88
CA ALA A 117 2.38 -9.00 8.80
C ALA A 117 2.57 -9.87 10.06
N GLU A 118 2.34 -9.32 11.25
CA GLU A 118 2.38 -10.06 12.52
C GLU A 118 1.34 -11.18 12.54
N LEU A 119 0.10 -10.88 12.12
CA LEU A 119 -0.98 -11.86 12.01
C LEU A 119 -0.64 -13.01 11.06
N LEU A 120 -0.06 -12.71 9.90
CA LEU A 120 0.33 -13.74 8.93
C LEU A 120 1.52 -14.56 9.41
N ALA A 121 2.55 -13.91 9.97
CA ALA A 121 3.71 -14.60 10.50
C ALA A 121 3.31 -15.60 11.60
N ALA A 122 2.45 -15.17 12.53
CA ALA A 122 1.94 -16.04 13.58
C ALA A 122 1.17 -17.25 13.01
N GLN A 123 0.29 -17.03 12.03
CA GLN A 123 -0.45 -18.13 11.39
C GLN A 123 0.46 -19.09 10.60
N ILE A 124 1.49 -18.56 9.92
CA ILE A 124 2.42 -19.36 9.10
C ILE A 124 3.34 -20.21 9.98
N LEU A 125 3.80 -19.65 11.10
CA LEU A 125 4.73 -20.30 12.03
C LEU A 125 4.03 -21.12 13.12
N ASP A 126 2.70 -21.15 13.12
CA ASP A 126 1.88 -21.77 14.17
C ASP A 126 2.19 -21.19 15.57
N GLU A 127 2.37 -19.86 15.62
CA GLU A 127 2.63 -19.09 16.83
C GLU A 127 1.37 -18.34 17.30
N ARG A 128 1.37 -17.94 18.58
CA ARG A 128 0.26 -17.18 19.16
C ARG A 128 0.33 -15.72 18.72
N SER A 129 -0.74 -15.24 18.06
CA SER A 129 -0.96 -13.82 17.80
C SER A 129 -1.65 -13.12 18.98
N PRO A 130 -1.27 -11.87 19.32
CA PRO A 130 -2.03 -11.03 20.25
C PRO A 130 -3.34 -10.51 19.65
N LEU A 131 -3.47 -10.55 18.32
CA LEU A 131 -4.67 -10.16 17.56
C LEU A 131 -5.45 -11.43 17.17
N ALA A 132 -6.75 -11.46 17.45
CA ALA A 132 -7.62 -12.56 17.04
C ALA A 132 -7.90 -12.49 15.53
N PRO A 133 -7.53 -13.50 14.72
CA PRO A 133 -7.60 -13.42 13.26
C PRO A 133 -9.02 -13.60 12.71
N ASP A 134 -9.94 -14.15 13.49
CA ASP A 134 -11.23 -14.68 13.02
C ASP A 134 -12.06 -13.67 12.19
N ALA A 135 -12.01 -12.39 12.57
CA ALA A 135 -12.73 -11.31 11.88
C ALA A 135 -12.20 -11.03 10.45
N TRP A 136 -10.99 -11.49 10.13
CA TRP A 136 -10.29 -11.21 8.87
C TRP A 136 -9.96 -12.47 8.07
N LEU A 137 -10.32 -13.65 8.58
CA LEU A 137 -10.07 -14.91 7.88
C LEU A 137 -10.84 -14.94 6.55
N PRO A 138 -10.20 -15.31 5.43
CA PRO A 138 -10.85 -15.33 4.12
C PRO A 138 -12.02 -16.31 3.99
N GLY A 139 -12.09 -17.31 4.87
CA GLY A 139 -13.09 -18.38 4.85
C GLY A 139 -14.54 -17.88 4.95
N THR A 140 -14.76 -16.66 5.44
CA THR A 140 -16.09 -16.03 5.52
C THR A 140 -16.59 -15.48 4.17
N PHE A 141 -15.73 -15.39 3.14
CA PHE A 141 -16.06 -14.75 1.84
C PHE A 141 -16.12 -15.70 0.65
N VAL A 142 -15.59 -16.90 0.80
CA VAL A 142 -15.59 -17.87 -0.29
C VAL A 142 -16.86 -18.71 -0.16
N SER A 143 -17.87 -18.37 -0.96
CA SER A 143 -18.93 -19.32 -1.28
C SER A 143 -18.25 -20.61 -1.72
N THR A 144 -18.53 -21.72 -1.04
CA THR A 144 -18.23 -23.07 -1.53
C THR A 144 -19.14 -23.34 -2.74
N GLY A 145 -18.90 -22.64 -3.83
CA GLY A 145 -19.56 -22.79 -5.10
C GLY A 145 -18.69 -23.65 -6.01
N GLY A 146 -19.06 -24.93 -6.13
CA GLY A 146 -18.81 -25.82 -7.26
C GLY A 146 -17.39 -25.91 -7.81
N ASP A 147 -16.75 -27.06 -7.58
CA ASP A 147 -15.78 -27.71 -8.46
C ASP A 147 -15.01 -26.79 -9.44
N CYS A 148 -14.24 -25.83 -8.91
CA CYS A 148 -13.35 -24.98 -9.70
C CYS A 148 -11.93 -25.55 -9.67
N MET A 149 -11.76 -26.69 -10.33
CA MET A 149 -10.51 -27.05 -10.97
C MET A 149 -10.90 -27.54 -12.36
N LYS A 150 -10.57 -26.82 -13.42
CA LYS A 150 -9.44 -27.20 -14.28
C LYS A 150 -9.02 -26.13 -15.30
N ALA A 151 -9.56 -24.91 -15.26
CA ALA A 151 -9.20 -23.90 -16.25
C ALA A 151 -7.88 -23.21 -15.90
N THR A 152 -6.93 -23.26 -16.84
CA THR A 152 -5.65 -22.57 -16.77
C THR A 152 -5.56 -21.54 -17.88
N LEU A 153 -4.99 -20.37 -17.56
CA LEU A 153 -4.66 -19.33 -18.51
C LEU A 153 -3.17 -19.41 -18.83
N ASN A 154 -2.83 -19.27 -20.11
CA ASN A 154 -1.46 -18.99 -20.51
C ASN A 154 -1.28 -17.49 -20.55
N ILE A 155 -0.46 -16.96 -19.64
CA ILE A 155 -0.06 -15.56 -19.61
C ILE A 155 1.40 -15.45 -20.01
N THR A 156 1.84 -14.25 -20.37
CA THR A 156 3.25 -13.97 -20.67
C THR A 156 3.77 -12.95 -19.66
N VAL A 157 4.88 -13.26 -19.00
CA VAL A 157 5.60 -12.35 -18.11
C VAL A 157 7.01 -12.18 -18.64
N ASP A 158 7.41 -10.95 -18.96
CA ASP A 158 8.73 -10.63 -19.55
C ASP A 158 9.11 -11.49 -20.77
N GLY A 159 8.10 -11.78 -21.61
CA GLY A 159 8.26 -12.62 -22.80
C GLY A 159 8.28 -14.13 -22.51
N GLN A 160 8.29 -14.55 -21.25
CA GLN A 160 8.23 -15.97 -20.86
C GLN A 160 6.77 -16.42 -20.65
N PRO A 161 6.34 -17.50 -21.29
CA PRO A 161 5.01 -18.05 -21.07
C PRO A 161 4.91 -18.70 -19.69
N LEU A 162 3.83 -18.41 -18.98
CA LEU A 162 3.50 -18.99 -17.67
C LEU A 162 2.05 -19.46 -17.67
N THR A 163 1.85 -20.74 -17.36
CA THR A 163 0.52 -21.31 -17.17
C THR A 163 0.09 -21.09 -15.72
N VAL A 164 -1.03 -20.41 -15.52
CA VAL A 164 -1.56 -20.08 -14.20
C VAL A 164 -3.04 -20.50 -14.08
N PRO A 165 -3.53 -20.79 -12.88
CA PRO A 165 -4.96 -21.03 -12.68
C PRO A 165 -5.80 -19.81 -13.08
N GLU A 166 -6.95 -20.03 -13.72
CA GLU A 166 -7.93 -18.97 -13.94
C GLU A 166 -8.31 -18.31 -12.60
N GLY A 167 -8.41 -16.97 -12.60
CA GLY A 167 -8.68 -16.17 -11.39
C GLY A 167 -7.49 -15.93 -10.45
N ILE A 168 -6.27 -16.35 -10.80
CA ILE A 168 -5.07 -15.99 -10.02
C ILE A 168 -4.87 -14.46 -10.00
N SER A 169 -4.38 -13.92 -8.87
CA SER A 169 -3.95 -12.51 -8.83
C SER A 169 -2.65 -12.33 -9.61
N VAL A 170 -2.46 -11.15 -10.22
CA VAL A 170 -1.21 -10.82 -10.94
C VAL A 170 0.01 -10.99 -10.02
N ALA A 171 -0.09 -10.59 -8.75
CA ALA A 171 1.01 -10.74 -7.79
C ALA A 171 1.35 -12.22 -7.49
N ALA A 172 0.35 -13.09 -7.38
CA ALA A 172 0.57 -14.52 -7.19
C ALA A 172 1.11 -15.18 -8.47
N ALA A 173 0.65 -14.76 -9.64
CA ALA A 173 1.20 -15.20 -10.92
C ALA A 173 2.69 -14.82 -11.08
N LEU A 174 3.05 -13.60 -10.71
CA LEU A 174 4.44 -13.14 -10.71
C LEU A 174 5.31 -13.89 -9.69
N ALA A 175 4.77 -14.22 -8.51
CA ALA A 175 5.52 -15.03 -7.54
C ALA A 175 5.90 -16.42 -8.10
N LEU A 176 5.14 -16.95 -9.07
CA LEU A 176 5.42 -18.23 -9.71
C LEU A 176 6.55 -18.15 -10.76
N THR A 177 6.99 -16.96 -11.17
CA THR A 177 8.10 -16.82 -12.14
C THR A 177 9.48 -17.00 -11.48
N GLY A 178 9.55 -16.97 -10.15
CA GLY A 178 10.81 -17.00 -9.40
C GLY A 178 11.54 -15.66 -9.35
N ASP A 179 11.06 -14.64 -10.09
CA ASP A 179 11.50 -13.25 -9.96
C ASP A 179 10.41 -12.44 -9.24
N PRO A 180 10.61 -12.07 -7.96
CA PRO A 180 9.60 -11.36 -7.22
C PRO A 180 9.54 -9.88 -7.58
N THR A 181 10.32 -9.36 -8.54
CA THR A 181 10.47 -7.93 -8.79
C THR A 181 9.61 -7.46 -9.97
N THR A 182 8.94 -6.32 -9.84
CA THR A 182 8.07 -5.76 -10.90
C THR A 182 8.37 -4.32 -11.27
N ARG A 183 9.19 -3.64 -10.46
CA ARG A 183 9.51 -2.22 -10.65
C ARG A 183 10.77 -1.86 -9.90
N GLN A 184 11.41 -0.80 -10.36
CA GLN A 184 12.54 -0.16 -9.70
C GLN A 184 12.06 1.12 -9.01
N ALA A 185 12.48 1.35 -7.77
CA ALA A 185 12.25 2.62 -7.09
C ALA A 185 13.20 3.70 -7.62
N VAL A 186 12.87 4.96 -7.33
CA VAL A 186 13.67 6.14 -7.78
C VAL A 186 15.11 6.10 -7.27
N ASN A 187 15.37 5.40 -6.17
CA ASN A 187 16.71 5.17 -5.62
C ASN A 187 17.43 3.95 -6.23
N GLY A 188 16.89 3.33 -7.27
CA GLY A 188 17.45 2.15 -7.93
C GLY A 188 17.10 0.80 -7.27
N GLU A 189 16.44 0.79 -6.11
CA GLU A 189 16.09 -0.47 -5.42
C GLU A 189 14.97 -1.22 -6.15
N LEU A 190 15.16 -2.52 -6.39
CA LEU A 190 14.12 -3.40 -6.93
C LEU A 190 12.97 -3.58 -5.93
N ARG A 191 11.74 -3.63 -6.44
CA ARG A 191 10.52 -3.72 -5.64
C ARG A 191 9.63 -4.84 -6.12
N ALA A 192 9.12 -5.60 -5.16
CA ALA A 192 8.11 -6.61 -5.40
C ALA A 192 6.73 -6.01 -5.72
N PRO A 193 5.81 -6.76 -6.37
CA PRO A 193 4.43 -6.32 -6.56
C PRO A 193 3.72 -6.09 -5.22
N PHE A 194 4.19 -6.75 -4.16
CA PHE A 194 3.71 -6.58 -2.78
C PHE A 194 4.23 -5.32 -2.09
N CYS A 195 5.19 -4.60 -2.68
CA CYS A 195 5.84 -3.46 -2.04
C CYS A 195 5.10 -2.16 -2.35
N GLY A 196 3.88 -2.06 -1.83
CA GLY A 196 3.13 -0.82 -1.72
C GLY A 196 3.75 0.09 -0.64
N MET A 197 4.73 0.89 -1.06
CA MET A 197 5.38 2.02 -0.38
C MET A 197 6.39 1.75 0.75
N GLY A 198 7.65 2.08 0.47
CA GLY A 198 8.64 2.51 1.46
C GLY A 198 9.41 1.39 2.16
N ARG A 199 10.71 1.62 2.42
CA ARG A 199 11.58 0.70 3.17
C ARG A 199 10.97 0.38 4.54
N LEU A 200 10.93 -0.90 4.90
CA LEU A 200 10.89 -1.35 6.30
C LEU A 200 12.34 -1.25 6.84
N PRO A 201 12.67 -0.32 7.75
CA PRO A 201 13.94 -0.41 8.46
C PRO A 201 13.81 -1.50 9.53
N GLY A 202 14.63 -2.55 9.48
CA GLY A 202 14.82 -3.45 10.62
C GLY A 202 14.76 -4.95 10.39
N VAL A 203 14.79 -5.48 9.17
CA VAL A 203 15.01 -6.93 8.98
C VAL A 203 16.52 -7.21 8.93
N PRO A 204 17.11 -7.92 9.92
CA PRO A 204 18.53 -8.25 9.88
C PRO A 204 18.80 -9.23 8.73
N ASP A 205 19.79 -8.90 7.90
CA ASP A 205 20.31 -9.80 6.88
C ASP A 205 20.95 -11.04 7.55
N ARG A 206 20.26 -12.19 7.48
CA ARG A 206 20.80 -13.48 7.96
C ARG A 206 21.87 -14.08 7.03
N ARG A 207 22.43 -13.33 6.07
CA ARG A 207 23.52 -13.81 5.19
C ARG A 207 24.86 -13.11 5.38
N ARG A 208 25.20 -12.70 6.59
CA ARG A 208 26.61 -12.49 6.98
C ARG A 208 26.92 -13.19 8.29
N ARG A 209 27.67 -14.29 8.23
CA ARG A 209 28.51 -14.71 9.37
C ARG A 209 29.67 -13.71 9.46
N PRO A 210 29.92 -13.04 10.58
CA PRO A 210 31.23 -12.50 10.87
C PRO A 210 31.99 -13.54 11.68
N SER A 211 33.01 -14.14 11.06
CA SER A 211 34.21 -14.55 11.80
C SER A 211 34.77 -13.30 12.49
N GLY A 212 35.06 -13.40 13.78
CA GLY A 212 35.39 -12.26 14.63
C GLY A 212 36.69 -11.54 14.24
N ALA A 213 36.73 -10.24 14.59
CA ALA A 213 37.83 -9.57 15.29
C ALA A 213 37.60 -8.03 15.26
N GLY A 214 37.79 -7.37 16.42
CA GLY A 214 38.26 -5.98 16.48
C GLY A 214 37.24 -4.89 16.77
N LEU A 215 37.32 -4.33 17.98
CA LEU A 215 36.68 -3.08 18.43
C LEU A 215 37.16 -1.85 17.61
N SER A 216 36.25 -0.90 17.36
CA SER A 216 36.35 0.52 17.84
C SER A 216 35.25 1.40 17.23
N ASP A 217 34.45 2.05 18.08
CA ASP A 217 33.66 3.26 17.80
C ASP A 217 34.46 4.50 18.28
N PRO A 218 34.04 5.78 18.03
CA PRO A 218 33.25 6.35 16.93
C PRO A 218 33.82 7.72 16.42
N VAL A 219 33.48 8.19 15.20
CA VAL A 219 33.57 9.65 14.85
C VAL A 219 32.50 10.06 13.80
N PRO A 220 31.85 11.25 13.91
CA PRO A 220 30.72 11.67 13.09
C PRO A 220 31.11 12.49 11.84
N GLY A 221 30.46 12.23 10.70
CA GLY A 221 30.68 12.92 9.43
C GLY A 221 29.62 13.98 9.13
N ARG A 222 30.04 15.25 9.15
CA ARG A 222 29.31 16.44 8.69
C ARG A 222 29.08 16.39 7.18
N TYR A 223 27.93 16.89 6.71
CA TYR A 223 27.82 17.50 5.38
C TYR A 223 27.16 18.87 5.48
N ALA A 224 27.99 19.90 5.28
CA ALA A 224 27.58 21.26 4.99
C ALA A 224 27.22 21.37 3.51
N ASN A 225 26.20 22.17 3.18
CA ASN A 225 26.12 22.73 1.84
C ASN A 225 25.82 24.23 1.93
N ARG A 226 26.79 25.01 1.43
CA ARG A 226 26.90 26.46 1.47
C ARG A 226 26.06 27.02 0.30
N LYS A 227 25.19 27.98 0.58
CA LYS A 227 24.70 28.94 -0.43
C LYS A 227 25.82 29.91 -0.76
N GLU A 228 25.97 30.27 -2.03
CA GLU A 228 26.48 31.59 -2.40
C GLU A 228 25.72 32.14 -3.64
N PRO A 229 25.66 33.46 -3.82
CA PRO A 229 24.56 34.14 -4.51
C PRO A 229 24.94 34.68 -5.90
N ARG A 230 23.92 34.92 -6.73
CA ARG A 230 23.66 36.17 -7.45
C ARG A 230 22.20 36.18 -7.91
#